data_AF-G7NQT3-F1
#
_entry.id   AF-G7NQT3-F1
#
_cell.length_a   1.000
_cell.length_b   1.000
_cell.length_c   1.000
_cell.angle_alpha   90.00
_cell.angle_beta   90.00
_cell.angle_gamma   90.00
#
_symmetry.space_group_name_H-M   'P 1'
#
loop_
_entity.id
_entity.type
_entity.pdbx_description
1 polymer ?
#
loop_
_entity_poly.entity_id
_entity_poly.type
_entity_poly.pdbx_seq_one_letter_code
_entity_poly.pdbx_strand_id
1 'polypeptide(L)'
;MARLGHPQSAFPSSCSVRVRGVNTPELAVVCLTVTSWPSCPFRVLKKENRDHKSETVDFHECPALLGVLHHTDLRKNLTVDEGTMKVEVLPALTDNYMYLVIDDETKEAAIVDPVQPQKVVDAARKHGVKLTTVLTTHHHWDHAGGNEKLVKLQSGLKVYGGDDRIGALTHKITHLSTLQVGSLNVKCLATPCHTSGHICYFVSRPGGSEPPAVFTGDTLFVAGCGKFYEGTADEMCKALLEVLGRLPPDTRVYCGHEYTINNLKFARHVEPGNAAIQEKLAWAKEKYSIGEPTVPSTLAEEFTYNPFMRGWATASTSHLPLQWPWLLRWAVGMALHSLQPGAGLRREKTVQQHARETDPVTTMRAVRKEKDEFKMPRD
;
A
#
# COMPACT_ATOMS: atom_id res chain seq x y z
N MET A 1 -5.45 70.27 14.74
CA MET A 1 -4.65 69.19 15.33
C MET A 1 -5.56 68.01 15.64
N ALA A 2 -5.31 66.90 14.94
CA ALA A 2 -5.82 65.53 15.00
C ALA A 2 -7.09 65.16 15.81
N ARG A 3 -8.09 64.62 15.10
CA ARG A 3 -9.02 63.57 15.59
C ARG A 3 -9.22 62.49 14.53
N LEU A 4 -8.92 61.25 14.96
CA LEU A 4 -9.51 59.93 14.68
C LEU A 4 -10.13 59.62 13.30
N GLY A 5 -9.64 58.54 12.68
CA GLY A 5 -10.33 57.80 11.62
C GLY A 5 -9.77 56.37 11.49
N HIS A 6 -10.59 55.37 11.87
CA HIS A 6 -10.39 53.96 11.52
C HIS A 6 -10.62 53.75 10.01
N PRO A 7 -9.90 52.85 9.33
CA PRO A 7 -10.37 52.25 8.09
C PRO A 7 -11.09 50.92 8.37
N GLN A 8 -12.39 50.90 8.07
CA GLN A 8 -13.15 49.68 7.81
C GLN A 8 -12.68 49.08 6.47
N SER A 9 -12.32 47.80 6.44
CA SER A 9 -12.26 47.03 5.19
C SER A 9 -13.48 46.12 5.11
N ALA A 10 -14.34 46.43 4.13
CA ALA A 10 -15.55 45.71 3.83
C ALA A 10 -15.26 44.39 3.11
N PHE A 11 -15.94 43.32 3.55
CA PHE A 11 -16.12 42.09 2.79
C PHE A 11 -17.14 42.32 1.65
N PRO A 12 -16.92 41.74 0.45
CA PRO A 12 -18.01 41.35 -0.45
C PRO A 12 -18.27 39.83 -0.27
N SER A 13 -19.33 39.41 0.41
CA SER A 13 -20.67 39.09 -0.13
C SER A 13 -20.71 38.08 -1.29
N SER A 14 -21.14 36.86 -0.93
CA SER A 14 -21.95 35.90 -1.70
C SER A 14 -21.53 35.55 -3.14
N CYS A 15 -20.92 34.36 -3.30
CA CYS A 15 -20.96 33.63 -4.56
C CYS A 15 -22.31 32.88 -4.64
N SER A 16 -23.24 33.37 -5.46
CA SER A 16 -24.52 32.70 -5.69
C SER A 16 -24.37 31.62 -6.78
N VAL A 17 -24.59 30.36 -6.41
CA VAL A 17 -24.73 29.25 -7.37
C VAL A 17 -26.15 29.28 -7.92
N ARG A 18 -26.32 29.59 -9.21
CA ARG A 18 -27.61 29.35 -9.90
C ARG A 18 -27.59 27.96 -10.52
N VAL A 19 -28.28 27.02 -9.86
CA VAL A 19 -28.67 25.75 -10.48
C VAL A 19 -29.94 26.02 -11.29
N ARG A 20 -29.86 25.91 -12.63
CA ARG A 20 -31.06 25.73 -13.45
C ARG A 20 -31.33 24.24 -13.54
N GLY A 21 -32.37 23.77 -12.87
CA GLY A 21 -32.87 22.41 -13.03
C GLY A 21 -33.47 22.25 -14.43
N VAL A 22 -33.07 21.19 -15.12
CA VAL A 22 -33.75 20.70 -16.32
C VAL A 22 -34.27 19.31 -15.97
N ASN A 23 -35.59 19.15 -15.98
CA ASN A 23 -36.28 17.88 -15.78
C ASN A 23 -36.14 17.02 -17.04
N THR A 24 -35.21 16.08 -17.05
CA THR A 24 -35.27 14.81 -17.82
C THR A 24 -34.30 13.79 -17.21
N PRO A 25 -34.64 12.50 -17.15
CA PRO A 25 -33.80 11.49 -16.51
C PRO A 25 -32.80 10.95 -17.53
N GLU A 26 -31.63 11.57 -17.66
CA GLU A 26 -30.37 10.95 -18.11
C GLU A 26 -29.26 12.01 -18.16
N LEU A 27 -28.15 11.72 -17.45
CA LEU A 27 -26.84 12.39 -17.52
C LEU A 27 -26.79 13.91 -17.28
N ALA A 28 -26.53 14.32 -16.03
CA ALA A 28 -26.12 15.68 -15.71
C ALA A 28 -24.63 15.89 -16.02
N VAL A 29 -24.32 16.59 -17.11
CA VAL A 29 -22.98 17.10 -17.41
C VAL A 29 -22.78 18.41 -16.65
N VAL A 30 -21.85 18.43 -15.69
CA VAL A 30 -21.46 19.66 -14.98
C VAL A 30 -20.45 20.43 -15.83
N CYS A 31 -20.88 21.52 -16.46
CA CYS A 31 -20.01 22.41 -17.21
C CYS A 31 -19.38 23.44 -16.25
N LEU A 32 -18.10 23.26 -15.90
CA LEU A 32 -17.33 24.26 -15.16
C LEU A 32 -16.65 25.23 -16.16
N THR A 33 -17.14 26.46 -16.25
CA THR A 33 -16.44 27.54 -16.94
C THR A 33 -15.30 28.07 -16.06
N VAL A 34 -14.05 27.77 -16.43
CA VAL A 34 -12.86 28.37 -15.81
C VAL A 34 -12.52 29.66 -16.56
N THR A 35 -12.65 30.81 -15.90
CA THR A 35 -12.18 32.09 -16.44
C THR A 35 -10.64 32.16 -16.36
N SER A 36 -10.03 32.45 -17.50
CA SER A 36 -8.60 32.56 -17.82
C SER A 36 -7.64 33.06 -16.72
N TRP A 37 -6.50 32.37 -16.57
CA TRP A 37 -5.27 32.88 -15.93
C TRP A 37 -4.28 33.38 -17.00
N PRO A 38 -3.58 34.53 -16.81
CA PRO A 38 -2.64 35.06 -17.78
C PRO A 38 -1.21 34.59 -17.50
N SER A 39 -0.76 33.51 -18.16
CA SER A 39 0.65 33.26 -18.56
C SER A 39 0.83 31.83 -19.10
N CYS A 40 0.52 31.62 -20.38
CA CYS A 40 0.97 30.44 -21.11
C CYS A 40 1.32 30.84 -22.56
N PRO A 41 2.52 30.55 -23.09
CA PRO A 41 2.97 31.08 -24.36
C PRO A 41 2.61 30.10 -25.49
N PHE A 42 1.43 30.22 -26.09
CA PHE A 42 1.16 29.57 -27.36
C PHE A 42 0.54 30.55 -28.36
N ARG A 43 1.22 30.70 -29.49
CA ARG A 43 0.94 31.65 -30.56
C ARG A 43 -0.18 31.10 -31.43
N VAL A 44 -1.36 31.74 -31.41
CA VAL A 44 -2.47 31.41 -32.32
C VAL A 44 -2.18 32.03 -33.69
N LEU A 45 -2.01 31.20 -34.72
CA LEU A 45 -1.99 31.64 -36.11
C LEU A 45 -3.43 31.84 -36.59
N LYS A 46 -3.86 33.10 -36.74
CA LYS A 46 -5.12 33.45 -37.43
C LYS A 46 -4.91 33.32 -38.93
N LYS A 47 -5.75 32.53 -39.59
CA LYS A 47 -5.99 32.65 -41.03
C LYS A 47 -7.41 33.18 -41.20
N GLU A 48 -7.52 34.45 -41.60
CA GLU A 48 -8.80 35.06 -41.96
C GLU A 48 -9.32 34.42 -43.24
N ASN A 49 -10.61 34.06 -43.26
CA ASN A 49 -11.37 34.11 -44.48
C ASN A 49 -12.80 34.57 -44.19
N ARG A 50 -13.28 35.49 -45.03
CA ARG A 50 -14.61 36.08 -45.01
C ARG A 50 -15.66 35.02 -45.37
N ASP A 51 -16.67 34.89 -44.51
CA ASP A 51 -18.10 34.82 -44.82
C ASP A 51 -18.84 34.00 -43.75
N HIS A 52 -20.04 34.47 -43.40
CA HIS A 52 -20.88 33.97 -42.32
C HIS A 52 -21.10 32.45 -42.35
N LYS A 53 -20.90 31.77 -41.20
CA LYS A 53 -21.83 30.84 -40.53
C LYS A 53 -21.20 30.17 -39.30
N SER A 54 -21.98 30.08 -38.22
CA SER A 54 -21.89 29.19 -37.03
C SER A 54 -20.53 28.56 -36.69
N GLU A 55 -19.97 28.95 -35.54
CA GLU A 55 -18.86 28.24 -34.90
C GLU A 55 -19.35 26.93 -34.28
N THR A 56 -19.18 25.82 -35.00
CA THR A 56 -19.05 24.49 -34.40
C THR A 56 -17.57 24.26 -34.12
N VAL A 57 -17.20 24.21 -32.84
CA VAL A 57 -15.87 23.77 -32.44
C VAL A 57 -15.85 22.25 -32.48
N ASP A 58 -15.28 21.68 -33.54
CA ASP A 58 -14.96 20.25 -33.59
C ASP A 58 -13.85 19.98 -32.56
N PHE A 59 -14.24 19.39 -31.42
CA PHE A 59 -13.30 18.76 -30.52
C PHE A 59 -12.87 17.44 -31.14
N HIS A 60 -11.85 17.48 -32.01
CA HIS A 60 -11.02 16.30 -32.20
C HIS A 60 -10.41 15.96 -30.84
N GLU A 61 -10.94 14.91 -30.22
CA GLU A 61 -10.50 14.35 -28.95
C GLU A 61 -8.98 14.22 -28.94
N CYS A 62 -8.31 15.08 -28.18
CA CYS A 62 -6.92 14.91 -27.85
C CYS A 62 -6.87 14.07 -26.55
N PRO A 63 -6.52 12.77 -26.60
CA PRO A 63 -6.57 11.89 -25.42
C PRO A 63 -5.64 12.32 -24.29
N ALA A 64 -4.73 13.26 -24.55
CA ALA A 64 -3.72 13.72 -23.61
C ALA A 64 -4.25 14.71 -22.55
N LEU A 65 -5.40 15.34 -22.75
CA LEU A 65 -5.92 16.36 -21.80
C LEU A 65 -7.00 15.84 -20.85
N LEU A 66 -7.69 14.74 -21.18
CA LEU A 66 -8.58 14.05 -20.23
C LEU A 66 -7.79 13.24 -19.19
N GLY A 67 -6.53 12.89 -19.48
CA GLY A 67 -5.66 12.09 -18.61
C GLY A 67 -5.06 12.85 -17.43
N VAL A 68 -5.16 14.17 -17.35
CA VAL A 68 -4.43 14.97 -16.33
C VAL A 68 -5.32 15.35 -15.13
N LEU A 69 -6.63 15.12 -15.19
CA LEU A 69 -7.58 15.57 -14.16
C LEU A 69 -8.29 14.46 -13.36
N HIS A 70 -7.95 13.18 -13.56
CA HIS A 70 -8.63 12.05 -12.86
C HIS A 70 -7.72 11.00 -12.21
N HIS A 71 -6.40 11.18 -12.15
CA HIS A 71 -5.52 10.10 -11.68
C HIS A 71 -5.42 9.93 -10.15
N THR A 72 -6.08 10.75 -9.33
CA THR A 72 -5.84 10.73 -7.88
C THR A 72 -6.79 9.89 -7.03
N ASP A 73 -7.95 9.45 -7.55
CA ASP A 73 -8.97 8.74 -6.74
C ASP A 73 -9.51 7.46 -7.40
N LEU A 74 -8.64 6.67 -8.04
CA LEU A 74 -9.06 5.37 -8.59
C LEU A 74 -9.27 4.29 -7.53
N ARG A 75 -8.68 4.44 -6.33
CA ARG A 75 -8.74 3.44 -5.26
C ARG A 75 -9.53 3.97 -4.07
N LYS A 76 -10.45 3.14 -3.58
CA LYS A 76 -11.29 3.44 -2.42
C LYS A 76 -10.50 3.22 -1.14
N ASN A 77 -10.83 3.98 -0.10
CA ASN A 77 -10.45 3.62 1.25
C ASN A 77 -11.13 2.31 1.66
N LEU A 78 -10.47 1.55 2.52
CA LEU A 78 -11.01 0.32 3.09
C LEU A 78 -10.79 0.33 4.60
N THR A 79 -11.87 0.28 5.39
CA THR A 79 -11.76 0.03 6.83
C THR A 79 -11.81 -1.47 7.07
N VAL A 80 -10.76 -2.03 7.65
CA VAL A 80 -10.76 -3.40 8.16
C VAL A 80 -11.03 -3.34 9.66
N ASP A 81 -12.14 -3.94 10.08
CA ASP A 81 -12.51 -4.07 11.48
C ASP A 81 -11.94 -5.38 12.03
N GLU A 82 -10.96 -5.26 12.93
CA GLU A 82 -10.31 -6.37 13.63
C GLU A 82 -10.73 -6.32 15.12
N GLY A 83 -12.01 -6.02 15.37
CA GLY A 83 -12.63 -5.97 16.69
C GLY A 83 -12.27 -4.70 17.44
N THR A 84 -11.30 -4.80 18.34
CA THR A 84 -10.83 -3.67 19.15
C THR A 84 -9.69 -2.88 18.51
N MET A 85 -9.18 -3.35 17.37
CA MET A 85 -8.29 -2.61 16.48
C MET A 85 -8.99 -2.40 15.14
N LYS A 86 -8.89 -1.20 14.58
CA LYS A 86 -9.34 -0.91 13.21
C LYS A 86 -8.18 -0.39 12.39
N VAL A 87 -8.11 -0.81 11.12
CA VAL A 87 -7.12 -0.32 10.17
C VAL A 87 -7.84 0.28 8.97
N GLU A 88 -7.76 1.60 8.82
CA GLU A 88 -8.23 2.29 7.62
C GLU A 88 -7.08 2.41 6.62
N VAL A 89 -7.24 1.74 5.48
CA VAL A 89 -6.33 1.79 4.33
C VAL A 89 -6.58 3.09 3.57
N LEU A 90 -5.55 3.92 3.42
CA LEU A 90 -5.61 5.22 2.77
C LEU A 90 -4.71 5.23 1.52
N PRO A 91 -5.28 5.16 0.31
CA PRO A 91 -4.51 5.27 -0.93
C PRO A 91 -3.81 6.63 -1.04
N ALA A 92 -2.53 6.60 -1.36
CA ALA A 92 -1.69 7.77 -1.58
C ALA A 92 -0.88 7.66 -2.87
N LEU A 93 -0.48 8.82 -3.40
CA LEU A 93 0.30 8.93 -4.63
C LEU A 93 -0.31 8.08 -5.76
N THR A 94 0.51 7.30 -6.47
CA THR A 94 0.06 6.42 -7.56
C THR A 94 -0.38 5.06 -7.05
N ASP A 95 0.44 4.40 -6.22
CA ASP A 95 0.24 3.02 -5.75
C ASP A 95 0.52 2.80 -4.25
N ASN A 96 0.99 3.82 -3.51
CA ASN A 96 1.25 3.71 -2.06
C ASN A 96 -0.03 3.55 -1.22
N TYR A 97 0.14 2.93 -0.04
CA TYR A 97 -0.84 2.91 1.04
C TYR A 97 -0.27 3.53 2.32
N MET A 98 -1.07 4.40 2.94
CA MET A 98 -0.88 4.82 4.33
C MET A 98 -1.93 4.09 5.18
N TYR A 99 -1.65 3.84 6.46
CA TYR A 99 -2.56 3.08 7.33
C TYR A 99 -2.87 3.81 8.62
N LEU A 100 -4.13 4.21 8.81
CA LEU A 100 -4.60 4.76 10.07
C LEU A 100 -5.02 3.60 10.98
N VAL A 101 -4.20 3.34 12.00
CA VAL A 101 -4.37 2.27 12.99
C VAL A 101 -5.05 2.85 14.21
N ILE A 102 -6.25 2.38 14.51
CA ILE A 102 -7.14 2.93 15.52
C ILE A 102 -7.26 1.92 16.66
N ASP A 103 -6.97 2.38 17.88
CA ASP A 103 -7.42 1.70 19.09
C ASP A 103 -8.87 2.08 19.36
N ASP A 104 -9.79 1.11 19.28
CA ASP A 104 -11.20 1.39 19.49
C ASP A 104 -11.55 1.77 20.94
N GLU A 105 -10.75 1.35 21.92
CA GLU A 105 -11.03 1.62 23.34
C GLU A 105 -10.71 3.05 23.73
N THR A 106 -9.52 3.52 23.39
CA THR A 106 -9.07 4.87 23.77
C THR A 106 -9.37 5.93 22.72
N LYS A 107 -9.68 5.50 21.49
CA LYS A 107 -9.77 6.36 20.30
C LYS A 107 -8.45 7.10 19.98
N GLU A 108 -7.33 6.63 20.52
CA GLU A 108 -6.02 7.01 20.03
C GLU A 108 -5.73 6.29 18.71
N ALA A 109 -4.97 6.95 17.83
CA ALA A 109 -4.59 6.40 16.55
C ALA A 109 -3.13 6.67 16.21
N ALA A 110 -2.55 5.73 15.48
CA ALA A 110 -1.28 5.89 14.80
C ALA A 110 -1.49 5.96 13.28
N ILE A 111 -0.62 6.68 12.58
CA ILE A 111 -0.56 6.66 11.12
C ILE A 111 0.76 6.04 10.67
N VAL A 112 0.68 5.09 9.74
CA VAL A 112 1.85 4.49 9.08
C VAL A 112 2.11 5.23 7.77
N ASP A 113 3.36 5.64 7.56
CA ASP A 113 3.91 6.22 6.32
C ASP A 113 3.09 7.38 5.72
N PRO A 114 2.91 8.52 6.43
CA PRO A 114 1.91 9.55 6.13
C PRO A 114 2.29 10.53 5.00
N VAL A 115 2.65 10.06 3.81
CA VAL A 115 3.16 10.92 2.71
C VAL A 115 2.19 12.02 2.23
N GLN A 116 0.87 11.84 2.41
CA GLN A 116 -0.15 12.86 2.11
C GLN A 116 -0.89 13.31 3.39
N PRO A 117 -0.31 14.21 4.22
CA PRO A 117 -0.81 14.53 5.57
C PRO A 117 -2.25 15.04 5.65
N GLN A 118 -2.73 15.76 4.63
CA GLN A 118 -4.11 16.29 4.67
C GLN A 118 -5.13 15.14 4.65
N LYS A 119 -4.91 14.11 3.82
CA LYS A 119 -5.76 12.90 3.79
C LYS A 119 -5.79 12.20 5.15
N VAL A 120 -4.65 12.17 5.84
CA VAL A 120 -4.53 11.59 7.19
C VAL A 120 -5.37 12.38 8.19
N VAL A 121 -5.25 13.71 8.20
CA VAL A 121 -6.03 14.58 9.11
C VAL A 121 -7.53 14.44 8.85
N ASP A 122 -7.94 14.38 7.58
CA ASP A 122 -9.34 14.22 7.20
C ASP A 122 -9.88 12.85 7.60
N ALA A 123 -9.10 11.78 7.43
CA ALA A 123 -9.45 10.43 7.89
C ALA A 123 -9.55 10.35 9.43
N ALA A 124 -8.57 10.91 10.16
CA ALA A 124 -8.63 10.95 11.62
C ALA A 124 -9.88 11.69 12.12
N ARG A 125 -10.25 12.81 11.46
CA ARG A 125 -11.48 13.55 11.75
C ARG A 125 -12.74 12.73 11.42
N LYS A 126 -12.79 12.09 10.26
CA LYS A 126 -13.90 11.23 9.82
C LYS A 126 -14.20 10.13 10.84
N HIS A 127 -13.15 9.50 11.38
CA HIS A 127 -13.27 8.43 12.37
C HIS A 127 -13.40 8.95 13.82
N GLY A 128 -13.28 10.27 14.06
CA GLY A 128 -13.37 10.86 15.39
C GLY A 128 -12.26 10.42 16.35
N VAL A 129 -11.06 10.17 15.81
CA VAL A 129 -9.92 9.64 16.59
C VAL A 129 -8.85 10.71 16.83
N LYS A 130 -8.08 10.54 17.91
CA LYS A 130 -6.95 11.40 18.26
C LYS A 130 -5.67 10.80 17.70
N LEU A 131 -5.10 11.43 16.68
CA LEU A 131 -3.80 11.04 16.14
C LEU A 131 -2.69 11.40 17.13
N THR A 132 -1.95 10.41 17.61
CA THR A 132 -0.85 10.61 18.60
C THR A 132 0.51 10.20 18.07
N THR A 133 0.54 9.30 17.09
CA THR A 133 1.74 8.55 16.72
C THR A 133 1.90 8.46 15.20
N VAL A 134 3.13 8.63 14.72
CA VAL A 134 3.54 8.33 13.35
C VAL A 134 4.53 7.16 13.40
N LEU A 135 4.27 6.13 12.60
CA LEU A 135 5.13 4.97 12.43
C LEU A 135 5.71 5.00 11.02
N THR A 136 7.00 5.30 10.88
CA THR A 136 7.65 5.42 9.57
C THR A 136 8.47 4.17 9.30
N THR A 137 8.09 3.38 8.30
CA THR A 137 8.75 2.10 8.00
C THR A 137 10.17 2.30 7.52
N HIS A 138 10.41 3.30 6.66
CA HIS A 138 11.74 3.65 6.17
C HIS A 138 11.81 5.06 5.59
N HIS A 139 13.02 5.48 5.22
CA HIS A 139 13.33 6.88 4.89
C HIS A 139 12.96 7.32 3.47
N HIS A 140 12.50 6.43 2.58
CA HIS A 140 12.13 6.84 1.23
C HIS A 140 11.00 7.86 1.27
N TRP A 141 11.05 8.80 0.33
CA TRP A 141 10.20 9.99 0.34
C TRP A 141 8.72 9.67 0.26
N ASP A 142 8.35 8.64 -0.49
CA ASP A 142 6.97 8.19 -0.65
C ASP A 142 6.36 7.56 0.62
N HIS A 143 7.18 7.36 1.67
CA HIS A 143 6.75 6.93 3.00
C HIS A 143 6.92 8.05 4.04
N ALA A 144 8.12 8.65 4.11
CA ALA A 144 8.50 9.61 5.14
C ALA A 144 8.27 11.09 4.75
N GLY A 145 8.02 11.38 3.47
CA GLY A 145 8.02 12.74 2.92
C GLY A 145 6.91 13.65 3.45
N GLY A 146 5.89 13.08 4.09
CA GLY A 146 4.81 13.83 4.74
C GLY A 146 5.04 14.17 6.21
N ASN A 147 6.03 13.57 6.87
CA ASN A 147 6.22 13.68 8.33
C ASN A 147 6.34 15.14 8.80
N GLU A 148 7.23 15.91 8.16
CA GLU A 148 7.48 17.33 8.46
C GLU A 148 6.24 18.21 8.35
N LYS A 149 5.37 17.93 7.38
CA LYS A 149 4.12 18.67 7.21
C LYS A 149 3.07 18.19 8.22
N LEU A 150 2.99 16.90 8.50
CA LEU A 150 2.02 16.35 9.44
C LEU A 150 2.25 16.89 10.87
N VAL A 151 3.49 16.95 11.35
CA VAL A 151 3.79 17.48 12.70
C VAL A 151 3.47 18.96 12.86
N LYS A 152 3.43 19.72 11.75
CA LYS A 152 2.97 21.13 11.75
C LYS A 152 1.44 21.24 11.78
N LEU A 153 0.73 20.27 11.20
CA LEU A 153 -0.73 20.21 11.20
C LEU A 153 -1.30 19.67 12.52
N GLN A 154 -0.56 18.79 13.20
CA GLN A 154 -0.96 18.11 14.42
C GLN A 154 0.17 18.19 15.44
N SER A 155 -0.01 19.04 16.45
CA SER A 155 0.98 19.23 17.52
C SER A 155 1.02 18.04 18.47
N GLY A 156 2.21 17.70 18.98
CA GLY A 156 2.40 16.66 20.00
C GLY A 156 2.52 15.23 19.46
N LEU A 157 2.62 15.07 18.13
CA LEU A 157 2.87 13.77 17.51
C LEU A 157 4.26 13.23 17.88
N LYS A 158 4.30 11.93 18.17
CA LYS A 158 5.55 11.16 18.29
C LYS A 158 5.84 10.49 16.96
N VAL A 159 6.99 10.78 16.36
CA VAL A 159 7.41 10.25 15.07
C VAL A 159 8.48 9.19 15.30
N TYR A 160 8.08 7.93 15.07
CA TYR A 160 8.93 6.76 15.22
C TYR A 160 9.50 6.32 13.88
N GLY A 161 10.73 5.80 13.91
CA GLY A 161 11.44 5.28 12.74
C GLY A 161 12.80 4.70 13.12
N GLY A 162 13.37 3.85 12.25
CA GLY A 162 14.65 3.18 12.47
C GLY A 162 15.87 3.91 11.92
N ASP A 163 15.69 5.06 11.27
CA ASP A 163 16.70 5.67 10.40
C ASP A 163 16.79 7.18 10.64
N ASP A 164 18.01 7.71 10.79
CA ASP A 164 18.25 9.14 11.01
C ASP A 164 17.87 10.01 9.80
N ARG A 165 17.71 9.38 8.62
CA ARG A 165 17.27 10.06 7.39
C ARG A 165 15.78 10.35 7.36
N ILE A 166 14.99 9.84 8.30
CA ILE A 166 13.55 10.09 8.40
C ILE A 166 13.28 11.52 8.87
N GLY A 167 12.53 12.29 8.07
CA GLY A 167 12.12 13.66 8.41
C GLY A 167 11.23 13.71 9.66
N ALA A 168 11.39 14.78 10.44
CA ALA A 168 10.70 15.03 11.71
C ALA A 168 10.80 13.89 12.76
N LEU A 169 11.79 12.99 12.67
CA LEU A 169 11.95 11.90 13.63
C LEU A 169 12.12 12.44 15.06
N THR A 170 11.31 11.94 15.99
CA THR A 170 11.42 12.28 17.42
C THR A 170 11.79 11.09 18.30
N HIS A 171 11.51 9.87 17.84
CA HIS A 171 11.79 8.64 18.59
C HIS A 171 12.46 7.61 17.67
N LYS A 172 13.80 7.60 17.67
CA LYS A 172 14.55 6.56 16.98
C LYS A 172 14.38 5.23 17.72
N ILE A 173 13.96 4.20 16.99
CA ILE A 173 13.74 2.86 17.53
C ILE A 173 14.63 1.83 16.83
N THR A 174 14.76 0.67 17.44
CA THR A 174 15.57 -0.45 16.93
C THR A 174 14.79 -1.77 17.05
N HIS A 175 15.40 -2.87 16.63
CA HIS A 175 14.81 -4.20 16.72
C HIS A 175 14.32 -4.50 18.15
N LEU A 176 13.07 -4.98 18.26
CA LEU A 176 12.36 -5.30 19.50
C LEU A 176 12.02 -4.12 20.42
N SER A 177 12.26 -2.87 20.00
CA SER A 177 11.69 -1.71 20.68
C SER A 177 10.16 -1.83 20.72
N THR A 178 9.55 -1.42 21.83
CA THR A 178 8.09 -1.46 22.00
C THR A 178 7.54 -0.07 22.32
N LEU A 179 6.31 0.17 21.89
CA LEU A 179 5.53 1.35 22.27
C LEU A 179 4.05 0.95 22.36
N GLN A 180 3.22 1.89 22.80
CA GLN A 180 1.78 1.75 22.89
C GLN A 180 1.08 2.81 22.03
N VAL A 181 -0.08 2.44 21.50
CA VAL A 181 -1.07 3.36 20.91
C VAL A 181 -2.38 3.05 21.63
N GLY A 182 -2.75 3.86 22.63
CA GLY A 182 -3.80 3.48 23.57
C GLY A 182 -3.53 2.12 24.24
N SER A 183 -4.47 1.18 24.11
CA SER A 183 -4.32 -0.20 24.63
C SER A 183 -3.57 -1.14 23.68
N LEU A 184 -3.33 -0.75 22.43
CA LEU A 184 -2.60 -1.56 21.45
C LEU A 184 -1.10 -1.57 21.75
N ASN A 185 -0.47 -2.74 21.63
CA ASN A 185 0.97 -2.91 21.70
C ASN A 185 1.58 -2.92 20.30
N VAL A 186 2.65 -2.13 20.12
CA VAL A 186 3.42 -2.10 18.89
C VAL A 186 4.84 -2.58 19.19
N LYS A 187 5.28 -3.62 18.47
CA LYS A 187 6.64 -4.13 18.48
C LYS A 187 7.34 -3.78 17.18
N CYS A 188 8.50 -3.15 17.28
CA CYS A 188 9.32 -2.76 16.14
C CYS A 188 10.22 -3.92 15.72
N LEU A 189 10.17 -4.31 14.46
CA LEU A 189 10.92 -5.42 13.90
C LEU A 189 11.84 -4.88 12.81
N ALA A 190 13.14 -4.75 13.12
CA ALA A 190 14.12 -4.39 12.09
C ALA A 190 14.19 -5.46 10.99
N THR A 191 14.08 -5.01 9.75
CA THR A 191 14.09 -5.83 8.53
C THR A 191 14.98 -5.18 7.48
N PRO A 192 16.27 -4.97 7.76
CA PRO A 192 17.18 -4.31 6.83
C PRO A 192 17.24 -5.11 5.52
N CYS A 193 17.06 -4.45 4.39
CA CYS A 193 17.43 -4.94 3.05
C CYS A 193 17.03 -3.91 2.00
N HIS A 194 15.72 -3.61 1.91
CA HIS A 194 15.22 -2.58 1.02
C HIS A 194 15.88 -1.24 1.31
N THR A 195 15.86 -0.86 2.59
CA THR A 195 16.76 0.13 3.17
C THR A 195 17.39 -0.46 4.42
N SER A 196 18.55 0.02 4.80
CA SER A 196 19.30 -0.41 5.98
C SER A 196 18.58 -0.10 7.31
N GLY A 197 17.81 0.99 7.38
CA GLY A 197 17.02 1.37 8.55
C GLY A 197 15.54 0.93 8.52
N HIS A 198 15.18 -0.06 7.70
CA HIS A 198 13.78 -0.49 7.54
C HIS A 198 13.23 -1.17 8.80
N ILE A 199 12.04 -0.77 9.22
CA ILE A 199 11.30 -1.31 10.37
C ILE A 199 9.91 -1.74 9.93
N CYS A 200 9.55 -2.99 10.24
CA CYS A 200 8.17 -3.43 10.26
C CYS A 200 7.55 -3.21 11.64
N TYR A 201 6.27 -2.83 11.70
CA TYR A 201 5.56 -2.62 12.97
C TYR A 201 4.53 -3.72 13.18
N PHE A 202 4.75 -4.60 14.15
CA PHE A 202 3.79 -5.63 14.56
C PHE A 202 2.89 -5.08 15.65
N VAL A 203 1.59 -4.99 15.37
CA VAL A 203 0.58 -4.44 16.26
C VAL A 203 -0.34 -5.54 16.73
N SER A 204 -0.53 -5.63 18.04
CA SER A 204 -1.39 -6.63 18.67
C SER A 204 -2.06 -6.06 19.89
N ARG A 205 -3.19 -6.64 20.27
CA ARG A 205 -3.84 -6.37 21.55
C ARG A 205 -3.44 -7.41 22.60
N PRO A 206 -2.74 -7.03 23.68
CA PRO A 206 -2.45 -7.94 24.78
C PRO A 206 -3.75 -8.50 25.39
N GLY A 207 -3.87 -9.83 25.44
CA GLY A 207 -5.07 -10.49 25.95
C GLY A 207 -6.30 -10.42 25.04
N GLY A 208 -6.17 -9.83 23.84
CA GLY A 208 -7.19 -9.87 22.79
C GLY A 208 -7.28 -11.25 22.14
N SER A 209 -8.41 -11.51 21.51
CA SER A 209 -8.62 -12.72 20.68
C SER A 209 -8.54 -12.41 19.19
N GLU A 210 -8.42 -11.13 18.85
CA GLU A 210 -8.36 -10.65 17.49
C GLU A 210 -6.95 -10.87 16.91
N PRO A 211 -6.86 -11.26 15.64
CA PRO A 211 -5.55 -11.48 15.04
C PRO A 211 -4.73 -10.20 14.96
N PRO A 212 -3.39 -10.29 15.06
CA PRO A 212 -2.52 -9.14 14.98
C PRO A 212 -2.37 -8.62 13.54
N ALA A 213 -1.81 -7.42 13.41
CA ALA A 213 -1.42 -6.82 12.14
C ALA A 213 0.09 -6.57 12.09
N VAL A 214 0.68 -6.61 10.89
CA VAL A 214 2.06 -6.19 10.64
C VAL A 214 2.11 -5.23 9.46
N PHE A 215 2.69 -4.06 9.71
CA PHE A 215 2.93 -3.04 8.69
C PHE A 215 4.33 -3.22 8.14
N THR A 216 4.44 -3.68 6.90
CA THR A 216 5.70 -4.22 6.35
C THR A 216 6.45 -3.26 5.45
N GLY A 217 5.87 -2.09 5.17
CA GLY A 217 6.39 -1.13 4.20
C GLY A 217 6.84 -1.86 2.93
N ASP A 218 8.08 -1.59 2.55
CA ASP A 218 8.70 -2.16 1.36
C ASP A 218 9.55 -3.42 1.58
N THR A 219 9.44 -4.07 2.74
CA THR A 219 10.11 -5.36 2.96
C THR A 219 9.32 -6.50 2.31
N LEU A 220 8.08 -6.69 2.75
CA LEU A 220 7.15 -7.72 2.27
C LEU A 220 5.96 -7.06 1.60
N PHE A 221 5.65 -7.47 0.38
CA PHE A 221 4.41 -7.12 -0.33
C PHE A 221 3.54 -8.36 -0.48
N VAL A 222 2.25 -8.16 -0.76
CA VAL A 222 1.40 -9.28 -1.21
C VAL A 222 2.04 -9.93 -2.45
N ALA A 223 2.41 -11.21 -2.32
CA ALA A 223 3.08 -12.04 -3.33
C ALA A 223 4.46 -11.54 -3.79
N GLY A 224 5.09 -10.59 -3.09
CA GLY A 224 6.38 -10.03 -3.49
C GLY A 224 7.25 -9.57 -2.32
N CYS A 225 8.38 -8.96 -2.65
CA CYS A 225 9.25 -8.25 -1.70
C CYS A 225 9.86 -7.00 -2.35
N GLY A 226 10.44 -6.14 -1.51
CA GLY A 226 11.19 -4.97 -1.96
C GLY A 226 12.37 -5.30 -2.86
N LYS A 227 12.79 -4.33 -3.67
CA LYS A 227 14.13 -4.34 -4.27
C LYS A 227 15.18 -4.16 -3.19
N PHE A 228 16.37 -4.73 -3.37
CA PHE A 228 17.45 -4.71 -2.38
C PHE A 228 18.36 -3.50 -2.63
N TYR A 229 17.87 -2.29 -2.38
CA TYR A 229 18.66 -1.08 -2.68
C TYR A 229 19.86 -0.91 -1.74
N GLU A 230 19.70 -1.23 -0.46
CA GLU A 230 20.75 -1.04 0.57
C GLU A 230 21.08 -2.34 1.32
N GLY A 231 20.88 -3.50 0.71
CA GLY A 231 21.10 -4.76 1.37
C GLY A 231 21.23 -5.96 0.44
N THR A 232 21.18 -7.14 1.05
CA THR A 232 21.57 -8.40 0.43
C THR A 232 20.43 -9.41 0.45
N ALA A 233 20.56 -10.46 -0.36
CA ALA A 233 19.63 -11.58 -0.36
C ALA A 233 19.59 -12.31 1.00
N ASP A 234 20.71 -12.37 1.72
CA ASP A 234 20.78 -12.98 3.06
C ASP A 234 19.94 -12.18 4.06
N GLU A 235 20.08 -10.85 4.03
CA GLU A 235 19.28 -9.96 4.87
C GLU A 235 17.78 -10.05 4.55
N MET A 236 17.40 -10.11 3.26
CA MET A 236 15.99 -10.33 2.89
C MET A 236 15.49 -11.70 3.36
N CYS A 237 16.29 -12.77 3.24
CA CYS A 237 15.95 -14.08 3.78
C CYS A 237 15.69 -14.02 5.29
N LYS A 238 16.57 -13.36 6.06
CA LYS A 238 16.40 -13.17 7.51
C LYS A 238 15.14 -12.37 7.82
N ALA A 239 14.93 -11.25 7.14
CA ALA A 239 13.75 -10.41 7.32
C ALA A 239 12.45 -11.18 7.08
N LEU A 240 12.37 -11.90 5.96
CA LEU A 240 11.15 -12.60 5.56
C LEU A 240 10.92 -13.91 6.31
N LEU A 241 11.94 -14.73 6.50
CA LEU A 241 11.79 -16.11 7.00
C LEU A 241 12.03 -16.22 8.51
N GLU A 242 12.91 -15.39 9.08
CA GLU A 242 13.29 -15.49 10.49
C GLU A 242 12.66 -14.42 11.38
N VAL A 243 12.35 -13.25 10.84
CA VAL A 243 11.68 -12.17 11.56
C VAL A 243 10.17 -12.21 11.30
N LEU A 244 9.74 -11.94 10.08
CA LEU A 244 8.31 -11.89 9.73
C LEU A 244 7.68 -13.28 9.69
N GLY A 245 8.37 -14.26 9.10
CA GLY A 245 7.88 -15.64 8.95
C GLY A 245 7.70 -16.41 10.25
N ARG A 246 8.16 -15.87 11.39
CA ARG A 246 7.95 -16.45 12.74
C ARG A 246 6.80 -15.81 13.51
N LEU A 247 6.15 -14.78 12.96
CA LEU A 247 4.92 -14.21 13.52
C LEU A 247 3.74 -15.19 13.34
N PRO A 248 2.63 -15.01 14.08
CA PRO A 248 1.45 -15.88 13.94
C PRO A 248 0.94 -15.97 12.49
N PRO A 249 0.51 -17.15 12.00
CA PRO A 249 0.06 -17.36 10.62
C PRO A 249 -1.08 -16.43 10.19
N ASP A 250 -1.96 -16.11 11.11
CA ASP A 250 -3.13 -15.26 10.92
C ASP A 250 -2.81 -13.76 11.01
N THR A 251 -1.54 -13.37 11.20
CA THR A 251 -1.14 -11.96 11.19
C THR A 251 -1.50 -11.32 9.85
N ARG A 252 -2.25 -10.22 9.88
CA ARG A 252 -2.62 -9.45 8.67
C ARG A 252 -1.44 -8.63 8.18
N VAL A 253 -1.16 -8.69 6.88
CA VAL A 253 -0.02 -8.02 6.24
C VAL A 253 -0.50 -6.77 5.51
N TYR A 254 -0.01 -5.61 5.95
CA TYR A 254 -0.29 -4.29 5.38
C TYR A 254 1.01 -3.69 4.81
N CYS A 255 1.18 -3.76 3.48
CA CYS A 255 2.42 -3.43 2.80
C CYS A 255 2.40 -2.09 2.05
N GLY A 256 3.57 -1.51 1.77
CA GLY A 256 3.70 -0.13 1.28
C GLY A 256 2.96 0.20 -0.03
N HIS A 257 2.79 -0.76 -0.93
CA HIS A 257 2.31 -0.52 -2.29
C HIS A 257 1.32 -1.56 -2.82
N GLU A 258 0.50 -1.13 -3.78
CA GLU A 258 -0.42 -1.95 -4.59
C GLU A 258 0.29 -2.62 -5.78
N TYR A 259 1.21 -3.55 -5.48
CA TYR A 259 1.98 -4.30 -6.50
C TYR A 259 1.47 -5.71 -6.77
N THR A 260 0.35 -6.10 -6.16
CA THR A 260 -0.13 -7.48 -6.03
C THR A 260 -0.29 -8.19 -7.37
N ILE A 261 -0.93 -7.57 -8.36
CA ILE A 261 -1.14 -8.19 -9.68
C ILE A 261 0.19 -8.50 -10.38
N ASN A 262 1.13 -7.55 -10.38
CA ASN A 262 2.43 -7.72 -11.03
C ASN A 262 3.30 -8.72 -10.28
N ASN A 263 3.22 -8.73 -8.95
CA ASN A 263 3.86 -9.73 -8.11
C ASN A 263 3.35 -11.14 -8.41
N LEU A 264 2.03 -11.32 -8.53
CA LEU A 264 1.41 -12.62 -8.84
C LEU A 264 1.66 -13.07 -10.29
N LYS A 265 1.76 -12.14 -11.25
CA LYS A 265 2.19 -12.46 -12.62
C LYS A 265 3.62 -13.04 -12.64
N PHE A 266 4.52 -12.47 -11.85
CA PHE A 266 5.86 -13.02 -11.68
C PHE A 266 5.84 -14.34 -10.90
N ALA A 267 5.07 -14.45 -9.82
CA ALA A 267 4.91 -15.71 -9.08
C ALA A 267 4.41 -16.85 -9.99
N ARG A 268 3.46 -16.57 -10.89
CA ARG A 268 2.95 -17.52 -11.89
C ARG A 268 4.01 -17.94 -12.91
N HIS A 269 4.97 -17.08 -13.20
CA HIS A 269 6.13 -17.45 -14.04
C HIS A 269 7.07 -18.41 -13.29
N VAL A 270 7.28 -18.21 -11.99
CA VAL A 270 8.15 -19.04 -11.14
C VAL A 270 7.53 -20.41 -10.83
N GLU A 271 6.23 -20.47 -10.50
CA GLU A 271 5.48 -21.70 -10.17
C GLU A 271 4.16 -21.76 -10.97
N PRO A 272 4.20 -22.08 -12.29
CA PRO A 272 3.04 -22.03 -13.17
C PRO A 272 1.90 -22.99 -12.79
N GLY A 273 2.18 -24.11 -12.13
CA GLY A 273 1.18 -25.08 -11.69
C GLY A 273 0.66 -24.84 -10.26
N ASN A 274 1.06 -23.77 -9.59
CA ASN A 274 0.56 -23.44 -8.25
C ASN A 274 -0.83 -22.78 -8.32
N ALA A 275 -1.88 -23.53 -7.95
CA ALA A 275 -3.27 -23.06 -7.97
C ALA A 275 -3.52 -21.83 -7.08
N ALA A 276 -2.86 -21.73 -5.92
CA ALA A 276 -3.04 -20.59 -5.01
C ALA A 276 -2.60 -19.26 -5.65
N ILE A 277 -1.55 -19.29 -6.48
CA ILE A 277 -1.12 -18.11 -7.27
C ILE A 277 -2.22 -17.72 -8.27
N GLN A 278 -2.78 -18.69 -8.99
CA GLN A 278 -3.78 -18.43 -10.03
C GLN A 278 -5.08 -17.86 -9.43
N GLU A 279 -5.56 -18.45 -8.34
CA GLU A 279 -6.75 -18.00 -7.62
C GLU A 279 -6.55 -16.61 -7.02
N LYS A 280 -5.41 -16.36 -6.36
CA LYS A 280 -5.09 -15.03 -5.80
C LYS A 280 -4.95 -13.98 -6.90
N LEU A 281 -4.41 -14.34 -8.07
CA LEU A 281 -4.30 -13.43 -9.22
C LEU A 281 -5.68 -13.06 -9.79
N ALA A 282 -6.59 -14.04 -9.91
CA ALA A 282 -7.96 -13.78 -10.34
C ALA A 282 -8.68 -12.84 -9.36
N TRP A 283 -8.57 -13.12 -8.05
CA TRP A 283 -9.10 -12.26 -7.00
C TRP A 283 -8.52 -10.83 -7.04
N ALA A 284 -7.20 -10.69 -7.23
CA ALA A 284 -6.55 -9.39 -7.28
C ALA A 284 -7.00 -8.57 -8.50
N LYS A 285 -7.19 -9.21 -9.66
CA LYS A 285 -7.75 -8.56 -10.85
C LYS A 285 -9.18 -8.06 -10.61
N GLU A 286 -10.00 -8.86 -9.94
CA GLU A 286 -11.36 -8.46 -9.57
C GLU A 286 -11.35 -7.24 -8.63
N LYS A 287 -10.57 -7.29 -7.54
CA LYS A 287 -10.41 -6.16 -6.60
C LYS A 287 -9.97 -4.88 -7.29
N TYR A 288 -8.96 -4.98 -8.17
CA TYR A 288 -8.49 -3.85 -8.96
C TYR A 288 -9.59 -3.28 -9.87
N SER A 289 -10.41 -4.13 -10.50
CA SER A 289 -11.48 -3.69 -11.40
C SER A 289 -12.56 -2.87 -10.71
N ILE A 290 -12.82 -3.12 -9.42
CA ILE A 290 -13.81 -2.39 -8.60
C ILE A 290 -13.18 -1.28 -7.74
N GLY A 291 -11.88 -1.02 -7.91
CA GLY A 291 -11.14 0.02 -7.21
C GLY A 291 -10.89 -0.27 -5.73
N GLU A 292 -10.88 -1.54 -5.31
CA GLU A 292 -10.59 -1.93 -3.93
C GLU A 292 -9.12 -2.33 -3.74
N PRO A 293 -8.51 -2.00 -2.58
CA PRO A 293 -7.18 -2.49 -2.23
C PRO A 293 -7.10 -4.01 -2.16
N THR A 294 -5.94 -4.57 -2.48
CA THR A 294 -5.66 -6.01 -2.26
C THR A 294 -5.00 -6.31 -0.91
N VAL A 295 -4.90 -5.31 -0.04
CA VAL A 295 -4.45 -5.45 1.34
C VAL A 295 -5.67 -5.47 2.28
N PRO A 296 -5.56 -6.14 3.44
CA PRO A 296 -4.46 -6.99 3.86
C PRO A 296 -4.49 -8.39 3.21
N SER A 297 -3.34 -9.06 3.17
CA SER A 297 -3.27 -10.53 3.13
C SER A 297 -2.98 -11.07 4.54
N THR A 298 -2.71 -12.36 4.68
CA THR A 298 -2.17 -12.97 5.90
C THR A 298 -0.81 -13.62 5.65
N LEU A 299 0.01 -13.77 6.70
CA LEU A 299 1.29 -14.47 6.56
C LEU A 299 1.11 -15.91 6.05
N ALA A 300 0.09 -16.62 6.53
CA ALA A 300 -0.27 -17.95 6.04
C ALA A 300 -0.50 -17.97 4.52
N GLU A 301 -1.26 -17.00 4.00
CA GLU A 301 -1.47 -16.83 2.56
C GLU A 301 -0.15 -16.57 1.82
N GLU A 302 0.72 -15.68 2.32
CA GLU A 302 2.00 -15.37 1.67
C GLU A 302 2.88 -16.62 1.49
N PHE A 303 2.89 -17.54 2.45
CA PHE A 303 3.61 -18.81 2.30
C PHE A 303 3.04 -19.75 1.22
N THR A 304 1.82 -19.51 0.72
CA THR A 304 1.21 -20.31 -0.36
C THR A 304 1.57 -19.84 -1.76
N TYR A 305 1.77 -18.53 -1.97
CA TYR A 305 1.92 -17.96 -3.31
C TYR A 305 3.11 -17.01 -3.50
N ASN A 306 3.78 -16.54 -2.43
CA ASN A 306 4.85 -15.57 -2.54
C ASN A 306 6.19 -16.29 -2.78
N PRO A 307 6.83 -16.15 -3.96
CA PRO A 307 8.04 -16.90 -4.27
C PRO A 307 9.20 -16.57 -3.29
N PHE A 308 9.21 -15.39 -2.70
CA PHE A 308 10.23 -14.96 -1.73
C PHE A 308 10.02 -15.55 -0.33
N MET A 309 8.79 -15.96 0.02
CA MET A 309 8.47 -16.63 1.28
C MET A 309 8.57 -18.17 1.17
N ARG A 310 8.82 -18.70 -0.02
CA ARG A 310 8.72 -20.14 -0.35
C ARG A 310 10.05 -20.85 -0.58
N GLY A 311 11.17 -20.13 -0.50
CA GLY A 311 12.54 -20.64 -0.71
C GLY A 311 13.07 -21.68 0.30
N TRP A 312 12.22 -22.28 1.14
CA TRP A 312 12.58 -23.22 2.22
C TRP A 312 12.23 -24.70 1.95
N ALA A 313 11.47 -25.01 0.87
CA ALA A 313 10.90 -26.33 0.62
C ALA A 313 11.87 -27.55 0.54
N THR A 314 13.20 -27.37 0.65
CA THR A 314 14.18 -28.49 0.67
C THR A 314 15.18 -28.46 1.82
N ALA A 315 15.21 -27.43 2.67
CA ALA A 315 16.05 -27.43 3.87
C ALA A 315 15.23 -27.93 5.06
N SER A 316 15.54 -29.14 5.52
CA SER A 316 15.16 -29.74 6.81
C SER A 316 14.17 -28.91 7.64
N THR A 317 12.91 -29.36 7.69
CA THR A 317 11.82 -28.85 8.56
C THR A 317 12.11 -28.96 10.07
N SER A 318 13.37 -29.10 10.50
CA SER A 318 13.77 -29.32 11.89
C SER A 318 13.71 -28.08 12.78
N HIS A 319 13.54 -26.87 12.22
CA HIS A 319 13.63 -25.61 12.99
C HIS A 319 12.46 -24.64 12.79
N LEU A 320 11.41 -25.00 12.06
CA LEU A 320 10.15 -24.24 12.11
C LEU A 320 9.39 -24.65 13.37
N PRO A 321 8.80 -23.71 14.13
CA PRO A 321 7.99 -24.04 15.29
C PRO A 321 6.91 -25.07 14.91
N LEU A 322 6.65 -26.02 15.82
CA LEU A 322 5.76 -27.19 15.72
C LEU A 322 4.34 -26.92 15.15
N GLN A 323 3.97 -25.67 14.90
CA GLN A 323 2.68 -25.21 14.38
C GLN A 323 2.62 -25.12 12.85
N TRP A 324 3.76 -24.98 12.15
CA TRP A 324 3.81 -24.85 10.69
C TRP A 324 3.67 -26.18 9.90
N PRO A 325 4.22 -27.32 10.36
CA PRO A 325 4.16 -28.57 9.60
C PRO A 325 2.74 -29.12 9.38
N TRP A 326 1.80 -28.80 10.28
CA TRP A 326 0.40 -29.24 10.17
C TRP A 326 -0.39 -28.43 9.14
N LEU A 327 -0.21 -27.10 9.12
CA LEU A 327 -0.88 -26.21 8.16
C LEU A 327 -0.41 -26.47 6.72
N LEU A 328 0.88 -26.71 6.50
CA LEU A 328 1.35 -27.11 5.16
C LEU A 328 0.87 -28.49 4.75
N ARG A 329 0.82 -29.46 5.67
CA ARG A 329 0.23 -30.77 5.38
C ARG A 329 -1.27 -30.67 5.06
N TRP A 330 -1.98 -29.74 5.70
CA TRP A 330 -3.41 -29.51 5.43
C TRP A 330 -3.63 -28.79 4.10
N ALA A 331 -2.86 -27.73 3.79
CA ALA A 331 -2.90 -27.03 2.51
C ALA A 331 -2.54 -27.95 1.32
N VAL A 332 -1.53 -28.82 1.49
CA VAL A 332 -1.18 -29.85 0.50
C VAL A 332 -2.23 -30.98 0.45
N GLY A 333 -2.85 -31.33 1.58
CA GLY A 333 -3.86 -32.39 1.69
C GLY A 333 -5.22 -32.05 1.06
N MET A 334 -5.61 -30.77 1.08
CA MET A 334 -6.81 -30.27 0.42
C MET A 334 -6.71 -30.32 -1.11
N ALA A 335 -5.52 -30.05 -1.68
CA ALA A 335 -5.28 -30.16 -3.12
C ALA A 335 -5.33 -31.61 -3.66
N LEU A 336 -5.22 -32.61 -2.78
CA LEU A 336 -5.19 -34.03 -3.16
C LEU A 336 -6.59 -34.69 -3.19
N HIS A 337 -7.63 -34.07 -2.61
CA HIS A 337 -8.97 -34.70 -2.51
C HIS A 337 -9.90 -34.41 -3.71
N SER A 338 -9.44 -33.69 -4.73
CA SER A 338 -10.27 -33.30 -5.88
C SER A 338 -9.80 -33.84 -7.24
N LEU A 339 -8.92 -34.85 -7.29
CA LEU A 339 -8.37 -35.35 -8.56
C LEU A 339 -8.74 -36.81 -8.85
N GLN A 340 -9.34 -37.02 -10.02
CA GLN A 340 -9.57 -38.33 -10.63
C GLN A 340 -8.24 -39.09 -10.84
N PRO A 341 -8.20 -40.42 -10.63
CA PRO A 341 -7.00 -41.20 -10.87
C PRO A 341 -6.84 -41.42 -12.38
N GLY A 342 -5.81 -40.83 -13.01
CA GLY A 342 -5.51 -41.14 -14.42
C GLY A 342 -4.53 -40.24 -15.17
N ALA A 343 -4.26 -39.01 -14.71
CA ALA A 343 -3.25 -38.16 -15.34
C ALA A 343 -1.90 -38.32 -14.62
N GLY A 344 -0.83 -38.66 -15.34
CA GLY A 344 0.52 -38.62 -14.80
C GLY A 344 0.88 -37.20 -14.34
N LEU A 345 0.69 -36.90 -13.06
CA LEU A 345 1.02 -35.60 -12.48
C LEU A 345 2.55 -35.44 -12.52
N ARG A 346 3.06 -34.61 -13.44
CA ARG A 346 4.38 -34.01 -13.25
C ARG A 346 4.29 -33.14 -12.00
N ARG A 347 5.07 -33.49 -10.97
CA ARG A 347 5.18 -32.71 -9.75
C ARG A 347 5.63 -31.27 -10.09
N GLU A 348 4.91 -30.28 -9.59
CA GLU A 348 5.23 -28.86 -9.76
C GLU A 348 6.66 -28.59 -9.27
N LYS A 349 7.40 -27.73 -10.01
CA LYS A 349 8.76 -27.35 -9.61
C LYS A 349 8.70 -26.41 -8.41
N THR A 350 9.56 -26.63 -7.42
CA THR A 350 9.70 -25.67 -6.31
C THR A 350 10.42 -24.41 -6.79
N VAL A 351 10.32 -23.31 -6.03
CA VAL A 351 11.06 -22.07 -6.29
C VAL A 351 12.58 -22.31 -6.44
N GLN A 352 13.17 -23.19 -5.61
CA GLN A 352 14.58 -23.56 -5.73
C GLN A 352 14.87 -24.29 -7.04
N GLN A 353 14.00 -25.20 -7.46
CA GLN A 353 14.13 -25.91 -8.73
C GLN A 353 13.97 -25.00 -9.94
N HIS A 354 13.12 -23.98 -9.85
CA HIS A 354 13.02 -22.91 -10.85
C HIS A 354 14.33 -22.13 -10.94
N ALA A 355 14.85 -21.68 -9.79
CA ALA A 355 16.11 -20.93 -9.69
C ALA A 355 17.36 -21.78 -10.02
N ARG A 356 17.24 -23.11 -10.04
CA ARG A 356 18.36 -24.08 -10.14
C ARG A 356 19.37 -23.94 -9.00
N GLU A 357 18.84 -23.66 -7.82
CA GLU A 357 19.59 -23.47 -6.59
C GLU A 357 19.16 -24.51 -5.55
N THR A 358 19.92 -24.68 -4.48
CA THR A 358 19.56 -25.56 -3.36
C THR A 358 19.55 -24.85 -2.00
N ASP A 359 20.13 -23.66 -1.93
CA ASP A 359 20.24 -22.83 -0.74
C ASP A 359 19.20 -21.68 -0.80
N PRO A 360 18.53 -21.34 0.32
CA PRO A 360 17.54 -20.25 0.34
C PRO A 360 18.11 -18.89 -0.05
N VAL A 361 19.36 -18.56 0.34
CA VAL A 361 19.97 -17.25 0.04
C VAL A 361 20.35 -17.15 -1.43
N THR A 362 20.91 -18.20 -2.02
CA THR A 362 21.19 -18.21 -3.47
C THR A 362 19.89 -18.19 -4.29
N THR A 363 18.87 -18.93 -3.86
CA THR A 363 17.52 -18.89 -4.44
C THR A 363 16.92 -17.48 -4.39
N MET A 364 16.95 -16.83 -3.22
CA MET A 364 16.46 -15.46 -3.03
C MET A 364 17.16 -14.48 -3.98
N ARG A 365 18.50 -14.57 -4.08
CA ARG A 365 19.30 -13.72 -4.97
C ARG A 365 18.90 -13.91 -6.44
N ALA A 366 18.76 -15.16 -6.88
CA ALA A 366 18.41 -15.49 -8.27
C ALA A 366 17.00 -15.01 -8.63
N VAL A 367 16.00 -15.34 -7.80
CA VAL A 367 14.60 -14.97 -8.03
C VAL A 367 14.40 -13.46 -7.97
N ARG A 368 15.08 -12.75 -7.06
CA ARG A 368 15.02 -11.28 -6.98
C ARG A 368 15.56 -10.63 -8.25
N LYS A 369 16.74 -11.07 -8.71
CA LYS A 369 17.35 -10.58 -9.94
C LYS A 369 16.45 -10.85 -11.15
N GLU A 370 15.88 -12.04 -11.23
CA GLU A 370 14.94 -12.39 -12.30
C GLU A 370 13.71 -11.46 -12.29
N LYS A 371 13.13 -11.18 -11.12
CA LYS A 371 12.00 -10.24 -10.99
C LYS A 371 12.36 -8.82 -11.41
N ASP A 372 13.59 -8.38 -11.18
CA ASP A 372 14.05 -7.03 -11.54
C ASP A 372 14.16 -6.82 -13.06
N GLU A 373 14.44 -7.91 -13.80
CA GLU A 373 14.55 -7.93 -15.25
C GLU A 373 13.24 -8.42 -15.93
N PHE A 374 12.25 -8.87 -15.14
CA PHE A 374 11.04 -9.51 -15.66
C PHE A 374 10.14 -8.54 -16.42
N LYS A 375 9.93 -8.81 -17.70
CA LYS A 375 8.97 -8.08 -18.53
C LYS A 375 7.55 -8.54 -18.21
N MET A 376 6.78 -7.67 -17.55
CA MET A 376 5.41 -7.99 -17.14
C MET A 376 4.53 -8.34 -18.36
N PRO A 377 3.91 -9.53 -18.39
CA PRO A 377 2.93 -9.85 -19.42
C PRO A 377 1.70 -8.96 -19.25
N ARG A 378 0.99 -8.69 -20.35
CA ARG A 378 -0.25 -7.91 -20.31
C ARG A 378 -1.32 -8.60 -19.45
N ASP A 379 -1.40 -9.94 -19.52
CA ASP A 379 -2.43 -10.76 -18.85
C ASP A 379 -1.90 -11.91 -18.00
#